data_AF-A0A4R6PP29-F1
#
_entry.id   AF-A0A4R6PP29-F1
#
_cell.length_a   1.000
_cell.length_b   1.000
_cell.length_c   1.000
_cell.angle_alpha   90.00
_cell.angle_beta   90.00
_cell.angle_gamma   90.00
#
_symmetry.space_group_name_H-M   'P 1'
#
loop_
_entity.id
_entity.type
_entity.pdbx_description
1 polymer ?
#
loop_
_entity_poly.entity_id
_entity_poly.type
_entity_poly.pdbx_seq_one_letter_code
_entity_poly.pdbx_strand_id
1 'polypeptide(L)'
;MSNTQYSEMMKNLSQDAVNFVNSEFGQELDFSIGSIKMIDEVISQLKLNFIEQLTDDKVIFTLSNMLGAYCGEVFKQQFGGTWLVTEEQKGQHQCFIEYQGKTFPFAGVVYLNLTSENSKSVSDYFSLAAEPFLDV
;
A
#
# COMPACT_ATOMS: atom_id res chain seq x y z
N MET A 1 -9.49 -6.56 -17.55
CA MET A 1 -10.49 -5.87 -16.69
C MET A 1 -10.47 -4.40 -17.05
N SER A 2 -11.55 -3.64 -16.81
CA SER A 2 -11.56 -2.18 -17.01
C SER A 2 -10.88 -1.47 -15.85
N ASN A 3 -10.42 -0.23 -16.07
CA ASN A 3 -9.76 0.55 -15.01
C ASN A 3 -10.70 0.83 -13.81
N THR A 4 -12.01 0.94 -14.06
CA THR A 4 -13.03 1.06 -13.01
C THR A 4 -13.08 -0.17 -12.10
N GLN A 5 -13.06 -1.38 -12.68
CA GLN A 5 -13.07 -2.62 -11.91
C GLN A 5 -11.83 -2.75 -11.02
N TYR A 6 -10.67 -2.32 -11.52
CA TYR A 6 -9.45 -2.29 -10.70
C TYR A 6 -9.51 -1.25 -9.59
N SER A 7 -10.05 -0.05 -9.86
CA SER A 7 -10.23 0.94 -8.80
C SER A 7 -11.16 0.44 -7.69
N GLU A 8 -12.22 -0.29 -8.02
CA GLU A 8 -13.11 -0.92 -7.03
C GLU A 8 -12.39 -2.03 -6.27
N MET A 9 -11.62 -2.87 -6.96
CA MET A 9 -10.81 -3.92 -6.33
C MET A 9 -9.80 -3.32 -5.33
N MET A 10 -9.07 -2.27 -5.71
CA MET A 10 -8.12 -1.61 -4.82
C MET A 10 -8.82 -0.95 -3.63
N LYS A 11 -10.00 -0.36 -3.83
CA LYS A 11 -10.82 0.15 -2.74
C LYS A 11 -11.23 -0.97 -1.77
N ASN A 12 -11.66 -2.12 -2.26
CA ASN A 12 -12.01 -3.26 -1.41
C ASN A 12 -10.79 -3.78 -0.63
N LEU A 13 -9.64 -3.94 -1.30
CA LEU A 13 -8.38 -4.32 -0.64
C LEU A 13 -7.97 -3.34 0.46
N SER A 14 -8.20 -2.04 0.25
CA SER A 14 -7.93 -1.05 1.30
C SER A 14 -8.79 -1.26 2.55
N GLN A 15 -10.04 -1.71 2.38
CA GLN A 15 -10.93 -2.02 3.49
C GLN A 15 -10.54 -3.34 4.16
N ASP A 16 -10.10 -4.33 3.37
CA ASP A 16 -9.54 -5.57 3.90
C ASP A 16 -8.31 -5.29 4.77
N ALA A 17 -7.47 -4.31 4.38
CA ALA A 17 -6.35 -3.87 5.20
C ALA A 17 -6.78 -3.35 6.57
N VAL A 18 -7.84 -2.53 6.63
CA VAL A 18 -8.39 -2.02 7.90
C VAL A 18 -8.85 -3.18 8.78
N ASN A 19 -9.61 -4.12 8.21
CA ASN A 19 -10.14 -5.27 8.95
C ASN A 19 -9.02 -6.20 9.44
N PHE A 20 -8.04 -6.47 8.58
CA PHE A 20 -6.87 -7.28 8.88
C PHE A 20 -6.06 -6.66 10.02
N VAL A 21 -5.73 -5.37 9.91
CA VAL A 21 -4.91 -4.69 10.91
C VAL A 21 -5.62 -4.60 12.27
N ASN A 22 -6.93 -4.38 12.26
CA ASN A 22 -7.73 -4.41 13.47
C ASN A 22 -7.77 -5.80 14.12
N SER A 23 -7.99 -6.84 13.32
CA SER A 23 -8.15 -8.21 13.82
C SER A 23 -6.84 -8.81 14.33
N GLU A 24 -5.74 -8.59 13.62
CA GLU A 24 -4.44 -9.20 13.93
C GLU A 24 -3.62 -8.39 14.93
N PHE A 25 -3.74 -7.05 14.91
CA PHE A 25 -2.89 -6.16 15.72
C PHE A 25 -3.67 -5.26 16.69
N GLY A 26 -5.00 -5.23 16.61
CA GLY A 26 -5.83 -4.36 17.45
C GLY A 26 -5.69 -2.87 17.13
N GLN A 27 -5.12 -2.51 15.96
CA GLN A 27 -4.93 -1.12 15.53
C GLN A 27 -6.08 -0.66 14.62
N GLU A 28 -6.44 0.62 14.69
CA GLU A 28 -7.50 1.20 13.87
C GLU A 28 -6.91 2.07 12.76
N LEU A 29 -7.19 1.68 11.52
CA LEU A 29 -6.80 2.40 10.32
C LEU A 29 -7.98 3.23 9.82
N ASP A 30 -7.87 4.56 9.87
CA ASP A 30 -9.02 5.49 9.67
C ASP A 30 -8.98 6.28 8.35
N PHE A 31 -8.06 5.93 7.47
CA PHE A 31 -7.74 6.59 6.20
C PHE A 31 -7.13 8.01 6.35
N SER A 32 -6.63 8.34 7.54
CA SER A 32 -5.82 9.54 7.75
C SER A 32 -4.36 9.34 7.36
N ILE A 33 -3.66 10.46 7.13
CA ILE A 33 -2.19 10.46 6.99
C ILE A 33 -1.52 9.90 8.26
N GLY A 34 -2.15 10.08 9.43
CA GLY A 34 -1.66 9.54 10.71
C GLY A 34 -1.56 8.01 10.71
N SER A 35 -2.55 7.33 10.14
CA SER A 35 -2.58 5.87 10.05
C SER A 35 -1.51 5.28 9.13
N ILE A 36 -0.88 6.07 8.24
CA ILE A 36 0.23 5.58 7.41
C ILE A 36 1.43 5.15 8.27
N LYS A 37 1.68 5.83 9.39
CA LYS A 37 2.77 5.42 10.30
C LYS A 37 2.51 4.06 10.94
N MET A 38 1.25 3.72 11.19
CA MET A 38 0.86 2.41 11.73
C MET A 38 1.17 1.29 10.73
N ILE A 39 1.18 1.56 9.42
CA ILE A 39 1.56 0.57 8.41
C ILE A 39 3.00 0.10 8.57
N ASP A 40 3.93 0.98 8.93
CA ASP A 40 5.32 0.58 9.21
C ASP A 40 5.43 -0.31 10.45
N GLU A 41 4.64 -0.04 11.48
CA GLU A 41 4.55 -0.86 12.69
C GLU A 41 3.97 -2.25 12.36
N VAL A 42 2.89 -2.29 11.57
CA VAL A 42 2.28 -3.54 11.08
C VAL A 42 3.29 -4.36 10.29
N ILE A 43 4.02 -3.75 9.35
CA ILE A 43 5.04 -4.46 8.56
C ILE A 43 6.15 -5.00 9.47
N SER A 44 6.59 -4.23 10.46
CA SER A 44 7.60 -4.65 11.42
C SER A 44 7.11 -5.86 12.24
N GLN A 45 5.86 -5.83 12.71
CA GLN A 45 5.25 -6.95 13.41
C GLN A 45 5.05 -8.18 12.51
N LEU A 46 4.70 -7.97 11.23
CA LEU A 46 4.59 -9.04 10.24
C LEU A 46 5.92 -9.77 10.06
N LYS A 47 7.02 -9.03 9.92
CA LYS A 47 8.38 -9.58 9.81
C LYS A 47 8.79 -10.39 11.03
N LEU A 48 8.41 -9.95 12.23
CA LEU A 48 8.76 -10.63 13.47
C LEU A 48 7.91 -11.87 13.73
N ASN A 49 6.59 -11.75 13.55
CA ASN A 49 5.63 -12.77 13.97
C ASN A 49 5.35 -13.82 12.88
N PHE A 50 5.61 -13.49 11.62
CA PHE A 50 5.23 -14.32 10.47
C PHE A 50 6.39 -14.56 9.49
N ILE A 51 7.63 -14.54 9.98
CA ILE A 51 8.84 -14.68 9.15
C ILE A 51 8.81 -15.92 8.24
N GLU A 52 8.28 -17.05 8.72
CA GLU A 52 8.17 -18.29 7.93
C GLU A 52 7.20 -18.14 6.76
N GLN A 53 6.11 -17.37 6.95
CA GLN A 53 5.07 -17.16 5.94
C GLN A 53 5.47 -16.09 4.94
N LEU A 54 6.31 -15.12 5.34
CA LEU A 54 6.92 -14.12 4.47
C LEU A 54 8.06 -14.68 3.59
N THR A 55 8.13 -16.00 3.43
CA THR A 55 8.92 -16.67 2.38
C THR A 55 8.07 -17.08 1.17
N ASP A 56 6.74 -17.06 1.30
CA ASP A 56 5.82 -17.34 0.20
C ASP A 56 5.50 -16.06 -0.59
N ASP A 57 5.95 -16.01 -1.84
CA ASP A 57 5.69 -14.91 -2.77
C ASP A 57 4.21 -14.52 -2.85
N LYS A 58 3.28 -15.48 -2.72
CA LYS A 58 1.84 -15.19 -2.73
C LYS A 58 1.39 -14.45 -1.49
N VAL A 59 1.92 -14.81 -0.32
CA VAL A 59 1.60 -14.14 0.95
C VAL A 59 2.13 -12.71 0.90
N ILE A 60 3.39 -12.53 0.49
CA ILE A 60 4.01 -11.22 0.33
C ILE A 60 3.23 -10.36 -0.68
N PHE A 61 2.85 -10.93 -1.82
CA PHE A 61 2.06 -10.24 -2.84
C PHE A 61 0.68 -9.83 -2.30
N THR A 62 0.02 -10.69 -1.54
CA THR A 62 -1.30 -10.40 -0.95
C THR A 62 -1.20 -9.26 0.06
N LEU A 63 -0.26 -9.35 1.02
CA LEU A 63 -0.06 -8.33 2.05
C LEU A 63 0.37 -6.99 1.46
N SER A 64 1.28 -7.01 0.49
CA SER A 64 1.76 -5.78 -0.17
C SER A 64 0.67 -5.08 -0.98
N ASN A 65 -0.16 -5.82 -1.71
CA ASN A 65 -1.30 -5.21 -2.41
C ASN A 65 -2.35 -4.69 -1.44
N MET A 66 -2.65 -5.41 -0.36
CA MET A 66 -3.64 -5.00 0.63
C MET A 66 -3.21 -3.73 1.39
N LEU A 67 -2.04 -3.74 2.02
CA LEU A 67 -1.51 -2.57 2.76
C LEU A 67 -1.15 -1.42 1.80
N GLY A 68 -0.66 -1.74 0.60
CA GLY A 68 -0.37 -0.74 -0.43
C GLY A 68 -1.63 -0.08 -0.99
N ALA A 69 -2.73 -0.83 -1.14
CA ALA A 69 -4.02 -0.30 -1.52
C ALA A 69 -4.53 0.70 -0.49
N TYR A 70 -4.38 0.40 0.81
CA TYR A 70 -4.69 1.33 1.88
C TYR A 70 -3.90 2.64 1.75
N CYS A 71 -2.58 2.56 1.60
CA CYS A 71 -1.75 3.75 1.42
C CYS A 71 -2.15 4.56 0.19
N GLY A 72 -2.46 3.90 -0.93
CA GLY A 72 -2.94 4.55 -2.14
C GLY A 72 -4.30 5.22 -1.98
N GLU A 73 -5.25 4.59 -1.26
CA GLU A 73 -6.55 5.20 -0.97
C GLU A 73 -6.42 6.41 -0.05
N VAL A 74 -5.54 6.37 0.97
CA VAL A 74 -5.23 7.53 1.79
C VAL A 74 -4.69 8.66 0.90
N PHE A 75 -3.68 8.39 0.08
CA PHE A 75 -3.12 9.40 -0.83
C PHE A 75 -4.21 9.99 -1.73
N LYS A 76 -5.04 9.13 -2.31
CA LYS A 76 -6.13 9.53 -3.20
C LYS A 76 -7.18 10.38 -2.51
N GLN A 77 -7.53 10.08 -1.26
CA GLN A 77 -8.49 10.86 -0.49
C GLN A 77 -7.96 12.24 -0.08
N GLN A 78 -6.65 12.34 0.19
CA GLN A 78 -6.03 13.59 0.64
C GLN A 78 -5.64 14.52 -0.51
N PHE A 79 -5.07 13.97 -1.60
CA PHE A 79 -4.50 14.77 -2.69
C PHE A 79 -5.25 14.59 -4.03
N GLY A 80 -5.99 13.50 -4.17
CA GLY A 80 -6.62 13.09 -5.43
C GLY A 80 -5.81 12.07 -6.21
N GLY A 81 -6.13 11.92 -7.49
CA GLY A 81 -5.50 10.93 -8.38
C GLY A 81 -6.41 9.75 -8.69
N THR A 82 -5.91 8.84 -9.51
CA THR A 82 -6.66 7.68 -9.97
C THR A 82 -5.80 6.42 -9.93
N TRP A 83 -6.43 5.26 -9.76
CA TRP A 83 -5.72 4.01 -9.93
C TRP A 83 -5.36 3.81 -11.40
N LEU A 84 -4.08 3.49 -11.61
CA LEU A 84 -3.53 3.05 -12.87
C LEU A 84 -3.02 1.63 -12.67
N VAL A 85 -3.54 0.69 -13.46
CA VAL A 85 -3.06 -0.68 -13.48
C VAL A 85 -2.31 -0.92 -14.78
N THR A 86 -1.07 -1.38 -14.67
CA THR A 86 -0.26 -1.77 -15.81
C THR A 86 -0.08 -3.28 -15.81
N GLU A 87 -0.25 -3.89 -16.97
CA GLU A 87 0.07 -5.30 -17.18
C GLU A 87 1.53 -5.42 -17.63
N GLU A 88 2.33 -6.16 -16.87
CA GLU A 88 3.69 -6.50 -17.28
C GLU A 88 3.71 -7.68 -18.26
N GLN A 89 4.83 -7.84 -18.97
CA GLN A 89 5.04 -8.89 -19.99
C GLN A 89 4.86 -10.34 -19.49
N LYS A 90 4.84 -10.56 -18.17
CA LYS A 90 4.62 -11.87 -17.54
C LYS A 90 3.20 -12.08 -17.00
N GLY A 91 2.25 -11.19 -17.32
CA GLY A 91 0.86 -11.26 -16.85
C GLY A 91 0.67 -10.85 -15.38
N GLN A 92 1.70 -10.26 -14.77
CA GLN A 92 1.58 -9.63 -13.45
C GLN A 92 1.02 -8.22 -13.61
N HIS A 93 0.05 -7.89 -12.77
CA HIS A 93 -0.54 -6.56 -12.73
C HIS A 93 0.14 -5.76 -11.62
N GLN A 94 0.59 -4.56 -11.95
CA GLN A 94 1.07 -3.59 -10.97
C GLN A 94 0.09 -2.42 -10.89
N CYS A 95 -0.23 -2.04 -9.66
CA CYS A 95 -1.14 -0.95 -9.36
C CYS A 95 -0.37 0.27 -8.85
N PHE A 96 -0.71 1.43 -9.41
CA PHE A 96 -0.13 2.72 -9.07
C PHE A 96 -1.27 3.72 -8.80
N ILE A 97 -1.00 4.71 -7.97
CA ILE A 97 -1.76 5.97 -8.03
C ILE A 97 -1.11 6.85 -9.09
N GLU A 98 -1.89 7.32 -10.06
CA GLU A 98 -1.49 8.39 -10.97
C GLU A 98 -2.09 9.72 -10.49
N TYR A 99 -1.24 10.72 -10.34
CA TYR A 99 -1.65 12.08 -10.03
C TYR A 99 -0.69 13.10 -10.65
N GLN A 100 -1.25 14.05 -11.40
CA GLN A 100 -0.52 15.12 -12.09
C GLN A 100 0.64 14.60 -12.98
N GLY A 101 0.45 13.47 -13.67
CA GLY A 101 1.46 12.90 -14.56
C GLY A 101 2.61 12.18 -13.84
N LYS A 102 2.50 11.97 -12.53
CA LYS A 102 3.40 11.13 -11.73
C LYS A 102 2.68 9.86 -11.29
N THR A 103 3.43 8.78 -11.12
CA THR A 103 2.92 7.49 -10.62
C THR A 103 3.56 7.12 -9.29
N PHE A 104 2.75 6.57 -8.37
CA PHE A 104 3.15 6.24 -7.02
C PHE A 104 2.89 4.75 -6.72
N PRO A 105 3.93 3.89 -6.71
CA PRO A 105 3.79 2.44 -6.50
C PRO A 105 3.71 2.04 -5.02
N PHE A 106 2.65 2.42 -4.30
CA PHE A 106 2.54 2.10 -2.86
C PHE A 106 2.64 0.60 -2.55
N ALA A 107 2.00 -0.26 -3.34
CA ALA A 107 2.11 -1.72 -3.18
C ALA A 107 3.57 -2.21 -3.38
N GLY A 108 4.29 -1.67 -4.35
CA GLY A 108 5.70 -1.99 -4.58
C GLY A 108 6.59 -1.55 -3.41
N VAL A 109 6.31 -0.39 -2.81
CA VAL A 109 7.04 0.08 -1.62
C VAL A 109 6.81 -0.85 -0.42
N VAL A 110 5.56 -1.28 -0.18
CA VAL A 110 5.26 -2.25 0.88
C VAL A 110 5.93 -3.60 0.59
N TYR A 111 5.91 -4.07 -0.66
CA TYR A 111 6.57 -5.32 -1.07
C TYR A 111 8.07 -5.29 -0.76
N LEU A 112 8.75 -4.22 -1.19
CA LEU A 112 10.16 -4.02 -0.88
C LEU A 112 10.40 -3.96 0.63
N ASN A 113 9.47 -3.36 1.38
CA ASN A 113 9.56 -3.34 2.81
C ASN A 113 9.46 -4.74 3.40
N LEU A 114 8.42 -5.51 3.10
CA LEU A 114 8.27 -6.88 3.61
C LEU A 114 9.46 -7.80 3.29
N THR A 115 10.13 -7.60 2.16
CA THR A 115 11.20 -8.50 1.67
C THR A 115 12.63 -8.07 1.99
N SER A 116 12.84 -6.80 2.38
CA SER A 116 14.19 -6.25 2.59
C SER A 116 14.38 -5.72 4.01
N GLU A 117 15.57 -5.92 4.58
CA GLU A 117 15.92 -5.39 5.90
C GLU A 117 16.20 -3.88 5.89
N ASN A 118 16.69 -3.33 4.76
CA ASN A 118 17.06 -1.92 4.59
C ASN A 118 16.11 -1.14 3.67
N SER A 119 14.84 -1.52 3.62
CA SER A 119 13.82 -0.84 2.82
C SER A 119 13.49 0.54 3.38
N LYS A 120 13.12 1.47 2.50
CA LYS A 120 12.48 2.72 2.92
C LYS A 120 11.18 2.43 3.68
N SER A 121 10.95 3.19 4.75
CA SER A 121 9.66 3.22 5.43
C SER A 121 8.57 3.63 4.44
N VAL A 122 7.39 3.03 4.60
CA VAL A 122 6.20 3.35 3.82
C VAL A 122 5.74 4.78 4.15
N SER A 123 5.80 5.19 5.42
CA SER A 123 5.45 6.55 5.83
C SER A 123 6.45 7.61 5.34
N ASP A 124 7.75 7.30 5.30
CA ASP A 124 8.76 8.17 4.70
C ASP A 124 8.50 8.35 3.20
N TYR A 125 8.25 7.24 2.49
CA TYR A 125 7.91 7.30 1.07
C TYR A 125 6.62 8.08 0.82
N PHE A 126 5.58 7.84 1.62
CA PHE A 126 4.31 8.57 1.52
C PHE A 126 4.52 10.06 1.71
N SER A 127 5.31 10.45 2.70
CA SER A 127 5.62 11.86 2.98
C SER A 127 6.37 12.51 1.80
N LEU A 128 7.36 11.83 1.24
CA LEU A 128 8.09 12.30 0.04
C LEU A 128 7.19 12.38 -1.20
N ALA A 129 6.26 11.43 -1.36
CA ALA A 129 5.29 11.44 -2.44
C ALA A 129 4.28 12.59 -2.30
N ALA A 130 3.90 12.90 -1.06
CA ALA A 130 2.97 13.97 -0.70
C ALA A 130 3.61 15.37 -0.70
N GLU A 131 4.92 15.48 -0.44
CA GLU A 131 5.66 16.76 -0.32
C GLU A 131 5.35 17.78 -1.43
N PRO A 132 5.28 17.41 -2.72
CA PRO A 132 4.95 18.37 -3.78
C PRO A 132 3.51 18.89 -3.75
N PHE A 133 2.63 18.29 -2.95
CA PHE A 133 1.19 18.54 -2.89
C PHE A 133 0.71 18.98 -1.50
N LEU A 134 1.61 19.02 -0.51
CA LEU A 134 1.39 19.68 0.76
C LEU A 134 1.62 21.18 0.50
N ASP A 135 0.54 21.97 0.49
CA ASP A 135 0.62 23.42 0.27
C ASP A 135 1.53 24.12 1.29
N VAL A 136 2.21 25.16 0.77
CA VAL A 136 3.00 26.19 1.46
C VAL A 136 2.15 27.02 2.42
#